data_AF-A0A858SNG8-F1
#
_entry.id   AF-A0A858SNG8-F1
#
_cell.length_a   1.000
_cell.length_b   1.000
_cell.length_c   1.000
_cell.angle_alpha   90.00
_cell.angle_beta   90.00
_cell.angle_gamma   90.00
#
_symmetry.space_group_name_H-M   'P 1'
#
loop_
_entity.id
_entity.type
_entity.pdbx_description
1 polymer ?
#
loop_
_entity_poly.entity_id
_entity_poly.type
_entity_poly.pdbx_seq_one_letter_code
_entity_poly.pdbx_strand_id
1 'polypeptide(L)'
;MANKSVFASIKGRLLPAADTLNAAGAPAYTLTDAHALAQVAMTGTFGETFYQDPMQELSRTLALANRVDASFLAKTAIYVRKNGHMKDMPAFLLAALAGRDPVLFCAAFGRVVDNGRMLRTFVQIMRSGQTGRKSLGSAPKRMVSVWLNEASDRALLQANVGNDPSLADVIKMVHPKPASPAREALFAWIIGKPCDVALLPSQLQDYLWFKETGRGAVPDVPFQMLTQLPLTPKHWGQIAKNASWQMTRMNLNTFQRHGVLEMRNIRRLVAARLRDPALIAKARVFPYQLMTAYQALSPEIPEEIREALHDAMELSVANVPVLPGQVVICPDVSGSMSGAVTGYRKGATTATRFVDVAALVAAAILRRNPSATVLPFELTVRDTRLEPRDTILTNAARLADEWGGGTNCAAPLDWLLERGRNPDLVIMVSDNQSWAHAQAGNRGTLMMQRWEVLKRRNANARLVCIDIAPYGTTQAPEREDVLNIGGFSDTVFDQIAAFAAGTLGAAHWVGRINETEL
;
A
#
# COMPACT_ATOMS: atom_id res chain seq x y z
N MET A 1 -13.53 47.64 16.42
CA MET A 1 -13.28 46.19 16.50
C MET A 1 -11.86 45.98 17.00
N ALA A 2 -11.65 45.22 18.09
CA ALA A 2 -10.33 44.96 18.64
C ALA A 2 -9.46 44.15 17.66
N ASN A 3 -8.18 44.50 17.55
CA ASN A 3 -7.23 43.79 16.69
C ASN A 3 -6.98 42.38 17.23
N LYS A 4 -7.61 41.37 16.61
CA LYS A 4 -7.55 39.97 17.05
C LYS A 4 -6.13 39.38 17.05
N SER A 5 -5.17 39.96 16.33
CA SER A 5 -3.76 39.54 16.36
C SER A 5 -3.04 39.94 17.66
N VAL A 6 -3.49 41.03 18.31
CA VAL A 6 -2.88 41.58 19.52
C VAL A 6 -3.57 41.03 20.79
N PHE A 7 -4.86 40.70 20.71
CA PHE A 7 -5.67 40.18 21.82
C PHE A 7 -5.94 38.67 21.75
N ALA A 8 -5.15 37.90 20.98
CA ALA A 8 -5.22 36.45 21.01
C ALA A 8 -4.79 35.95 22.40
N SER A 9 -5.76 35.50 23.20
CA SER A 9 -5.47 34.86 24.49
C SER A 9 -4.45 33.72 24.33
N ILE A 10 -3.59 33.54 25.33
CA ILE A 10 -2.55 32.48 25.44
C ILE A 10 -3.08 31.06 25.13
N LYS A 11 -4.40 30.86 25.14
CA LYS A 11 -5.12 29.64 24.77
C LYS A 11 -4.75 29.03 23.40
N GLY A 12 -4.22 29.82 22.46
CA GLY A 12 -3.77 29.30 21.15
C GLY A 12 -2.31 28.80 21.10
N ARG A 13 -1.53 29.00 22.16
CA ARG A 13 -0.08 28.69 22.21
C ARG A 13 0.27 27.51 23.12
N LEU A 14 -0.72 26.94 23.82
CA LEU A 14 -0.55 25.81 24.72
C LEU A 14 -0.90 24.52 23.97
N LEU A 15 -0.06 23.49 24.12
CA LEU A 15 -0.33 22.17 23.57
C LEU A 15 -1.70 21.67 24.03
N PRO A 16 -2.56 21.17 23.13
CA PRO A 16 -3.81 20.56 23.52
C PRO A 16 -3.53 19.38 24.44
N ALA A 17 -4.39 19.20 25.46
CA ALA A 17 -4.35 18.00 26.28
C ALA A 17 -4.63 16.77 25.40
N ALA A 18 -3.96 15.66 25.70
CA ALA A 18 -4.30 14.37 25.11
C ALA A 18 -5.76 14.06 25.43
N ASP A 19 -6.54 13.64 24.43
CA ASP A 19 -7.99 13.45 24.52
C ASP A 19 -8.41 11.98 24.46
N THR A 20 -7.44 11.06 24.32
CA THR A 20 -7.66 9.62 24.27
C THR A 20 -6.43 8.84 24.76
N LEU A 21 -6.55 7.51 24.77
CA LEU A 21 -5.46 6.58 25.05
C LEU A 21 -5.14 5.75 23.81
N ASN A 22 -3.87 5.42 23.61
CA ASN A 22 -3.43 4.48 22.56
C ASN A 22 -3.72 3.01 22.96
N ALA A 23 -3.38 2.06 22.09
CA ALA A 23 -3.64 0.64 22.34
C ALA A 23 -2.84 0.09 23.54
N ALA A 24 -1.72 0.74 23.90
CA ALA A 24 -0.94 0.44 25.10
C ALA A 24 -1.46 1.15 26.38
N GLY A 25 -2.59 1.88 26.32
CA GLY A 25 -3.20 2.55 27.46
C GLY A 25 -2.53 3.86 27.88
N ALA A 26 -1.67 4.44 27.03
CA ALA A 26 -0.97 5.69 27.29
C ALA A 26 -1.63 6.90 26.60
N PRO A 27 -1.45 8.13 27.10
CA PRO A 27 -2.04 9.33 26.50
C PRO A 27 -1.71 9.49 25.01
N ALA A 28 -2.71 9.83 24.22
CA ALA A 28 -2.62 10.06 22.78
C ALA A 28 -3.67 11.07 22.30
N TYR A 29 -3.64 11.39 21.01
CA TYR A 29 -4.62 12.26 20.36
C TYR A 29 -5.53 11.48 19.42
N THR A 30 -6.81 11.85 19.43
CA THR A 30 -7.85 11.35 18.55
C THR A 30 -7.71 12.01 17.19
N LEU A 31 -7.68 11.19 16.14
CA LEU A 31 -7.73 11.70 14.77
C LEU A 31 -9.16 12.13 14.43
N THR A 32 -9.30 13.18 13.62
CA THR A 32 -10.61 13.51 13.03
C THR A 32 -11.13 12.33 12.22
N ASP A 33 -12.45 12.13 12.14
CA ASP A 33 -13.03 10.99 11.42
C ASP A 33 -12.52 10.90 9.96
N ALA A 34 -12.38 12.05 9.28
CA ALA A 34 -11.85 12.12 7.92
C ALA A 34 -10.39 11.69 7.84
N HIS A 35 -9.55 12.13 8.78
CA HIS A 35 -8.15 11.72 8.84
C HIS A 35 -8.03 10.24 9.21
N ALA A 36 -8.75 9.77 10.22
CA ALA A 36 -8.77 8.38 10.64
C ALA A 36 -9.18 7.45 9.50
N LEU A 37 -10.22 7.82 8.74
CA LEU A 37 -10.64 7.08 7.55
C LEU A 37 -9.53 7.08 6.49
N ALA A 38 -8.91 8.22 6.22
CA ALA A 38 -7.83 8.33 5.23
C ALA A 38 -6.63 7.43 5.59
N GLN A 39 -6.22 7.43 6.86
CA GLN A 39 -5.09 6.66 7.38
C GLN A 39 -5.34 5.15 7.23
N VAL A 40 -6.49 4.67 7.72
CA VAL A 40 -6.88 3.26 7.60
C VAL A 40 -7.06 2.87 6.13
N ALA A 41 -7.67 3.75 5.32
CA ALA A 41 -7.94 3.45 3.93
C ALA A 41 -6.67 3.28 3.07
N MET A 42 -5.56 3.89 3.49
CA MET A 42 -4.29 3.88 2.75
C MET A 42 -3.28 2.86 3.25
N THR A 43 -3.52 2.33 4.45
CA THR A 43 -2.80 1.18 4.99
C THR A 43 -3.23 -0.11 4.29
N GLY A 44 -4.52 -0.21 3.95
CA GLY A 44 -5.04 -1.31 3.12
C GLY A 44 -5.04 -2.67 3.82
N THR A 45 -4.95 -2.70 5.14
CA THR A 45 -5.01 -3.92 5.95
C THR A 45 -6.45 -4.32 6.22
N PHE A 46 -6.69 -5.63 6.08
CA PHE A 46 -7.79 -6.39 6.71
C PHE A 46 -7.14 -7.67 7.27
N GLY A 47 -6.01 -7.52 7.95
CA GLY A 47 -5.14 -8.60 8.38
C GLY A 47 -4.82 -8.46 9.87
N GLU A 48 -4.51 -9.58 10.53
CA GLU A 48 -4.12 -9.55 11.94
C GLU A 48 -2.85 -8.69 12.10
N THR A 49 -2.92 -7.69 12.96
CA THR A 49 -1.77 -6.89 13.39
C THR A 49 -1.51 -7.14 14.88
N PHE A 50 -0.40 -6.62 15.42
CA PHE A 50 0.01 -6.88 16.81
C PHE A 50 -1.08 -6.52 17.84
N TYR A 51 -1.87 -5.47 17.57
CA TYR A 51 -2.93 -5.00 18.47
C TYR A 51 -4.37 -5.15 17.93
N GLN A 52 -4.60 -5.63 16.70
CA GLN A 52 -5.96 -5.68 16.11
C GLN A 52 -6.28 -6.95 15.33
N ASP A 53 -7.54 -7.37 15.51
CA ASP A 53 -8.21 -8.44 14.76
C ASP A 53 -8.88 -7.88 13.46
N PRO A 54 -8.84 -8.62 12.33
CA PRO A 54 -9.41 -8.20 11.05
C PRO A 54 -10.89 -7.77 11.09
N MET A 55 -11.71 -8.44 11.89
CA MET A 55 -13.14 -8.11 11.97
C MET A 55 -13.37 -6.81 12.75
N GLN A 56 -12.53 -6.52 13.73
CA GLN A 56 -12.55 -5.24 14.45
C GLN A 56 -12.12 -4.10 13.52
N GLU A 57 -11.08 -4.30 12.71
CA GLU A 57 -10.62 -3.32 11.71
C GLU A 57 -11.71 -3.01 10.67
N LEU A 58 -12.38 -4.04 10.15
CA LEU A 58 -13.50 -3.90 9.22
C LEU A 58 -14.66 -3.09 9.83
N SER A 59 -15.05 -3.45 11.07
CA SER A 59 -16.15 -2.80 11.78
C SER A 59 -15.84 -1.32 12.07
N ARG A 60 -14.60 -1.04 12.48
CA ARG A 60 -14.10 0.33 12.69
C ARG A 60 -14.10 1.14 11.40
N THR A 61 -13.60 0.56 10.32
CA THR A 61 -13.56 1.21 9.01
C THR A 61 -14.97 1.57 8.54
N LEU A 62 -15.94 0.66 8.72
CA LEU A 62 -17.33 0.93 8.39
C LEU A 62 -17.92 2.07 9.26
N ALA A 63 -17.62 2.08 10.55
CA ALA A 63 -18.07 3.13 11.45
C ALA A 63 -17.52 4.50 11.03
N LEU A 64 -16.23 4.60 10.70
CA LEU A 64 -15.61 5.81 10.16
C LEU A 64 -16.23 6.21 8.81
N ALA A 65 -16.39 5.26 7.90
CA ALA A 65 -17.01 5.47 6.61
C ALA A 65 -18.44 6.00 6.73
N ASN A 66 -19.18 5.66 7.79
CA ASN A 66 -20.54 6.17 8.04
C ASN A 66 -20.56 7.56 8.70
N ARG A 67 -19.49 7.96 9.41
CA ARG A 67 -19.40 9.25 10.09
C ARG A 67 -18.93 10.39 9.18
N VAL A 68 -18.14 10.09 8.15
CA VAL A 68 -17.70 11.09 7.18
C VAL A 68 -18.80 11.47 6.18
N ASP A 69 -18.67 12.65 5.59
CA ASP A 69 -19.49 13.08 4.46
C ASP A 69 -19.42 12.11 3.27
N ALA A 70 -20.52 11.94 2.54
CA ALA A 70 -20.61 10.99 1.43
C ALA A 70 -19.70 11.37 0.25
N SER A 71 -19.52 12.67 -0.02
CA SER A 71 -18.58 13.16 -1.04
C SER A 71 -17.15 12.83 -0.64
N PHE A 72 -16.80 13.06 0.63
CA PHE A 72 -15.48 12.68 1.14
C PHE A 72 -15.23 11.17 1.06
N LEU A 73 -16.22 10.34 1.41
CA LEU A 73 -16.13 8.88 1.28
C LEU A 73 -15.89 8.45 -0.17
N ALA A 74 -16.64 9.02 -1.11
CA ALA A 74 -16.50 8.73 -2.54
C ALA A 74 -15.11 9.11 -3.07
N LYS A 75 -14.65 10.31 -2.75
CA LYS A 75 -13.31 10.79 -3.10
C LYS A 75 -12.21 9.94 -2.47
N THR A 76 -12.40 9.50 -1.22
CA THR A 76 -11.45 8.60 -0.53
C THR A 76 -11.33 7.29 -1.30
N ALA A 77 -12.45 6.64 -1.66
CA ALA A 77 -12.44 5.39 -2.42
C ALA A 77 -11.68 5.51 -3.75
N ILE A 78 -11.86 6.63 -4.47
CA ILE A 78 -11.15 6.92 -5.72
C ILE A 78 -9.66 7.16 -5.46
N TYR A 79 -9.34 7.99 -4.47
CA TYR A 79 -7.98 8.40 -4.16
C TYR A 79 -7.11 7.21 -3.77
N VAL A 80 -7.59 6.35 -2.86
CA VAL A 80 -6.83 5.19 -2.39
C VAL A 80 -6.67 4.12 -3.48
N ARG A 81 -7.59 4.07 -4.45
CA ARG A 81 -7.45 3.21 -5.64
C ARG A 81 -6.38 3.74 -6.59
N LYS A 82 -6.46 5.03 -6.96
CA LYS A 82 -5.60 5.64 -7.98
C LYS A 82 -4.18 5.89 -7.49
N ASN A 83 -4.04 6.40 -6.27
CA ASN A 83 -2.74 6.79 -5.70
C ASN A 83 -2.20 5.69 -4.78
N GLY A 84 -3.01 5.18 -3.85
CA GLY A 84 -2.56 4.10 -2.95
C GLY A 84 -2.45 2.73 -3.61
N HIS A 85 -2.97 2.55 -4.83
CA HIS A 85 -3.04 1.26 -5.52
C HIS A 85 -3.73 0.14 -4.71
N MET A 86 -4.59 0.53 -3.77
CA MET A 86 -5.31 -0.37 -2.89
C MET A 86 -6.36 -1.18 -3.66
N LYS A 87 -6.73 -2.34 -3.09
CA LYS A 87 -7.65 -3.31 -3.72
C LYS A 87 -8.94 -3.46 -2.92
N ASP A 88 -8.86 -4.09 -1.75
CA ASP A 88 -10.07 -4.48 -1.02
C ASP A 88 -10.74 -3.27 -0.36
N MET A 89 -9.94 -2.37 0.20
CA MET A 89 -10.39 -1.14 0.85
C MET A 89 -11.21 -0.20 -0.06
N PRO A 90 -10.75 0.22 -1.27
CA PRO A 90 -11.55 1.09 -2.13
C PRO A 90 -12.86 0.43 -2.58
N ALA A 91 -12.85 -0.88 -2.83
CA ALA A 91 -14.08 -1.62 -3.13
C ALA A 91 -15.04 -1.67 -1.93
N PHE A 92 -14.50 -1.78 -0.71
CA PHE A 92 -15.28 -1.73 0.53
C PHE A 92 -15.92 -0.37 0.76
N LEU A 93 -15.16 0.73 0.63
CA LEU A 93 -15.68 2.08 0.75
C LEU A 93 -16.74 2.38 -0.32
N LEU A 94 -16.53 1.90 -1.56
CA LEU A 94 -17.53 2.01 -2.63
C LEU A 94 -18.81 1.22 -2.30
N ALA A 95 -18.68 0.03 -1.70
CA ALA A 95 -19.82 -0.78 -1.26
C ALA A 95 -20.60 -0.12 -0.11
N ALA A 96 -19.91 0.54 0.84
CA ALA A 96 -20.55 1.34 1.88
C ALA A 96 -21.27 2.56 1.26
N LEU A 97 -20.63 3.26 0.32
CA LEU A 97 -21.20 4.39 -0.39
C LEU A 97 -22.47 4.02 -1.18
N ALA A 98 -22.52 2.82 -1.77
CA ALA A 98 -23.69 2.33 -2.50
C ALA A 98 -24.98 2.30 -1.66
N GLY A 99 -24.85 2.12 -0.34
CA GLY A 99 -25.96 2.17 0.61
C GLY A 99 -26.31 3.58 1.09
N ARG A 100 -25.38 4.53 0.99
CA ARG A 100 -25.51 5.90 1.52
C ARG A 100 -25.95 6.90 0.44
N ASP A 101 -25.30 6.89 -0.71
CA ASP A 101 -25.55 7.82 -1.80
C ASP A 101 -25.39 7.12 -3.17
N PRO A 102 -26.50 6.69 -3.79
CA PRO A 102 -26.46 6.02 -5.09
C PRO A 102 -25.94 6.89 -6.24
N VAL A 103 -26.04 8.22 -6.14
CA VAL A 103 -25.58 9.15 -7.20
C VAL A 103 -24.07 9.23 -7.17
N LEU A 104 -23.49 9.51 -6.00
CA LEU A 104 -22.05 9.53 -5.80
C LEU A 104 -21.42 8.15 -6.04
N PHE A 105 -22.12 7.07 -5.66
CA PHE A 105 -21.70 5.71 -6.00
C PHE A 105 -21.54 5.52 -7.51
N CYS A 106 -22.52 5.95 -8.31
CA CYS A 106 -22.44 5.79 -9.77
C CYS A 106 -21.27 6.59 -10.36
N ALA A 107 -21.01 7.80 -9.85
CA ALA A 107 -19.87 8.62 -10.29
C ALA A 107 -18.52 7.97 -9.94
N ALA A 108 -18.38 7.43 -8.71
CA ALA A 108 -17.14 6.82 -8.25
C ALA A 108 -16.87 5.44 -8.84
N PHE A 109 -17.91 4.68 -9.25
CA PHE A 109 -17.79 3.27 -9.59
C PHE A 109 -16.73 2.98 -10.65
N GLY A 110 -16.79 3.63 -11.82
CA GLY A 110 -15.85 3.37 -12.92
C GLY A 110 -14.40 3.77 -12.61
N ARG A 111 -14.22 4.67 -11.64
CA ARG A 111 -12.90 5.14 -11.18
C ARG A 111 -12.28 4.23 -10.13
N VAL A 112 -13.09 3.45 -9.43
CA VAL A 112 -12.66 2.46 -8.45
C VAL A 112 -12.56 1.06 -9.07
N VAL A 113 -13.59 0.66 -9.83
CA VAL A 113 -13.73 -0.64 -10.48
C VAL A 113 -13.12 -0.58 -11.88
N ASP A 114 -11.80 -0.38 -11.93
CA ASP A 114 -11.05 -0.21 -13.17
C ASP A 114 -10.64 -1.53 -13.87
N ASN A 115 -10.84 -2.68 -13.20
CA ASN A 115 -10.48 -3.98 -13.74
C ASN A 115 -11.33 -5.12 -13.16
N GLY A 116 -11.21 -6.31 -13.76
CA GLY A 116 -11.99 -7.49 -13.40
C GLY A 116 -11.77 -8.00 -11.97
N ARG A 117 -10.57 -7.84 -11.40
CA ARG A 117 -10.33 -8.18 -9.99
C ARG A 117 -11.14 -7.25 -9.09
N MET A 118 -11.07 -5.95 -9.33
CA MET A 118 -11.83 -4.95 -8.56
C MET A 118 -13.34 -5.20 -8.64
N LEU A 119 -13.84 -5.59 -9.83
CA LEU A 119 -15.25 -5.94 -10.02
C LEU A 119 -15.66 -7.10 -9.11
N ARG A 120 -14.90 -8.19 -9.12
CA ARG A 120 -15.18 -9.37 -8.29
C ARG A 120 -15.07 -9.06 -6.82
N THR A 121 -14.03 -8.32 -6.41
CA THR A 121 -13.87 -7.87 -5.01
C THR A 121 -15.08 -7.05 -4.56
N PHE A 122 -15.52 -6.07 -5.35
CA PHE A 122 -16.72 -5.29 -5.05
C PHE A 122 -17.97 -6.17 -4.92
N VAL A 123 -18.20 -7.08 -5.87
CA VAL A 123 -19.36 -7.99 -5.82
C VAL A 123 -19.27 -8.92 -4.61
N GLN A 124 -18.09 -9.42 -4.27
CA GLN A 124 -17.89 -10.28 -3.10
C GLN A 124 -18.25 -9.55 -1.81
N ILE A 125 -17.79 -8.30 -1.66
CA ILE A 125 -18.11 -7.47 -0.50
C ILE A 125 -19.63 -7.25 -0.41
N MET A 126 -20.28 -6.88 -1.51
CA MET A 126 -21.74 -6.70 -1.55
C MET A 126 -22.52 -7.99 -1.21
N ARG A 127 -22.01 -9.17 -1.59
CA ARG A 127 -22.66 -10.46 -1.25
C ARG A 127 -22.41 -10.88 0.19
N SER A 128 -21.32 -10.43 0.79
CA SER A 128 -20.97 -10.78 2.18
C SER A 128 -21.96 -10.22 3.20
N GLY A 129 -22.64 -9.11 2.88
CA GLY A 129 -23.52 -8.43 3.82
C GLY A 129 -22.81 -7.46 4.77
N GLN A 130 -21.48 -7.39 4.74
CA GLN A 130 -20.71 -6.62 5.72
C GLN A 130 -20.95 -5.10 5.65
N THR A 131 -21.42 -4.57 4.52
CA THR A 131 -21.82 -3.16 4.37
C THR A 131 -23.33 -2.93 4.56
N GLY A 132 -24.05 -3.91 5.12
CA GLY A 132 -25.47 -3.81 5.49
C GLY A 132 -26.46 -4.39 4.48
N ARG A 133 -26.07 -4.60 3.22
CA ARG A 133 -26.88 -5.34 2.23
C ARG A 133 -26.17 -6.60 1.78
N LYS A 134 -26.92 -7.71 1.68
CA LYS A 134 -26.43 -9.03 1.22
C LYS A 134 -26.75 -9.29 -0.27
N SER A 135 -26.92 -8.23 -1.07
CA SER A 135 -27.27 -8.33 -2.48
C SER A 135 -26.90 -7.07 -3.26
N LEU A 136 -26.82 -7.18 -4.59
CA LEU A 136 -26.70 -6.03 -5.49
C LEU A 136 -28.07 -5.35 -5.64
N GLY A 137 -28.19 -4.12 -5.14
CA GLY A 137 -29.34 -3.26 -5.45
C GLY A 137 -29.35 -2.81 -6.91
N SER A 138 -30.38 -2.08 -7.33
CA SER A 138 -30.58 -1.66 -8.71
C SER A 138 -29.40 -0.86 -9.29
N ALA A 139 -28.84 0.09 -8.53
CA ALA A 139 -27.70 0.89 -8.99
C ALA A 139 -26.40 0.06 -9.13
N PRO A 140 -25.95 -0.72 -8.12
CA PRO A 140 -24.82 -1.63 -8.29
C PRO A 140 -25.00 -2.63 -9.43
N LYS A 141 -26.18 -3.25 -9.56
CA LYS A 141 -26.47 -4.18 -10.65
C LYS A 141 -26.33 -3.52 -12.02
N ARG A 142 -26.87 -2.30 -12.18
CA ARG A 142 -26.72 -1.51 -13.41
C ARG A 142 -25.26 -1.20 -13.72
N MET A 143 -24.49 -0.70 -12.75
CA MET A 143 -23.08 -0.35 -12.98
C MET A 143 -22.20 -1.55 -13.34
N VAL A 144 -22.43 -2.70 -12.71
CA VAL A 144 -21.76 -3.95 -13.09
C VAL A 144 -22.13 -4.37 -14.51
N SER A 145 -23.41 -4.28 -14.90
CA SER A 145 -23.85 -4.59 -16.27
C SER A 145 -23.25 -3.64 -17.32
N VAL A 146 -23.10 -2.35 -17.00
CA VAL A 146 -22.43 -1.37 -17.86
C VAL A 146 -20.96 -1.75 -18.03
N TRP A 147 -20.25 -2.00 -16.92
CA TRP A 147 -18.84 -2.41 -16.94
C TRP A 147 -18.61 -3.65 -17.81
N LEU A 148 -19.46 -4.67 -17.68
CA LEU A 148 -19.33 -5.91 -18.46
C LEU A 148 -19.47 -5.69 -19.98
N ASN A 149 -20.29 -4.72 -20.39
CA ASN A 149 -20.48 -4.40 -21.81
C ASN A 149 -19.36 -3.51 -22.36
N GLU A 150 -18.90 -2.53 -21.57
CA GLU A 150 -17.87 -1.55 -21.95
C GLU A 150 -16.44 -2.11 -21.84
N ALA A 151 -16.21 -3.11 -20.99
CA ALA A 151 -14.90 -3.73 -20.83
C ALA A 151 -14.38 -4.31 -22.15
N SER A 152 -13.10 -4.11 -22.44
CA SER A 152 -12.47 -4.74 -23.60
C SER A 152 -12.46 -6.27 -23.45
N ASP A 153 -12.36 -6.97 -24.57
CA ASP A 153 -12.28 -8.44 -24.56
C ASP A 153 -11.14 -8.94 -23.69
N ARG A 154 -9.97 -8.28 -23.76
CA ARG A 154 -8.84 -8.59 -22.90
C ARG A 154 -9.16 -8.36 -21.42
N ALA A 155 -9.87 -7.30 -21.06
CA ALA A 155 -10.28 -7.05 -19.68
C ALA A 155 -11.26 -8.12 -19.18
N LEU A 156 -12.17 -8.61 -20.02
CA LEU A 156 -13.07 -9.71 -19.67
C LEU A 156 -12.34 -11.05 -19.54
N LEU A 157 -11.36 -11.35 -20.42
CA LEU A 157 -10.51 -12.52 -20.26
C LEU A 157 -9.71 -12.46 -18.95
N GLN A 158 -9.17 -11.30 -18.59
CA GLN A 158 -8.49 -11.09 -17.29
C GLN A 158 -9.47 -11.24 -16.12
N ALA A 159 -10.70 -10.72 -16.28
CA ALA A 159 -11.76 -10.83 -15.30
C ALA A 159 -12.27 -12.28 -15.15
N ASN A 160 -12.06 -13.14 -16.15
CA ASN A 160 -12.41 -14.56 -16.06
C ASN A 160 -11.41 -15.37 -15.21
N VAL A 161 -10.23 -14.82 -14.92
CA VAL A 161 -9.24 -15.45 -14.04
C VAL A 161 -9.60 -15.21 -12.57
N GLY A 162 -10.02 -16.26 -11.86
CA GLY A 162 -10.33 -16.25 -10.43
C GLY A 162 -11.80 -16.61 -10.14
N ASN A 163 -12.08 -17.18 -8.96
CA ASN A 163 -13.32 -17.94 -8.73
C ASN A 163 -14.20 -17.46 -7.57
N ASP A 164 -13.86 -16.37 -6.87
CA ASP A 164 -14.60 -15.94 -5.67
C ASP A 164 -15.03 -14.45 -5.70
N PRO A 165 -16.20 -14.12 -6.28
CA PRO A 165 -16.99 -14.94 -7.20
C PRO A 165 -16.30 -15.11 -8.55
N SER A 166 -16.68 -16.12 -9.33
CA SER A 166 -16.25 -16.21 -10.73
C SER A 166 -16.93 -15.12 -11.58
N LEU A 167 -16.34 -14.75 -12.72
CA LEU A 167 -17.01 -13.83 -13.66
C LEU A 167 -18.33 -14.41 -14.17
N ALA A 168 -18.41 -15.74 -14.31
CA ALA A 168 -19.63 -16.44 -14.67
C ALA A 168 -20.75 -16.19 -13.65
N ASP A 169 -20.44 -16.23 -12.35
CA ASP A 169 -21.41 -15.93 -11.29
C ASP A 169 -21.87 -14.48 -11.35
N VAL A 170 -20.94 -13.55 -11.61
CA VAL A 170 -21.27 -12.12 -11.77
C VAL A 170 -22.24 -11.91 -12.93
N ILE A 171 -21.96 -12.50 -14.11
CA ILE A 171 -22.83 -12.42 -15.29
C ILE A 171 -24.20 -13.03 -15.00
N LYS A 172 -24.23 -14.23 -14.39
CA LYS A 172 -25.49 -14.90 -14.00
C LYS A 172 -26.28 -14.10 -12.98
N MET A 173 -25.62 -13.30 -12.14
CA MET A 173 -26.29 -12.47 -11.13
C MET A 173 -26.91 -11.20 -11.73
N VAL A 174 -26.18 -10.52 -12.61
CA VAL A 174 -26.63 -9.20 -13.13
C VAL A 174 -27.43 -9.30 -14.42
N HIS A 175 -27.32 -10.42 -15.15
CA HIS A 175 -27.98 -10.67 -16.42
C HIS A 175 -27.81 -9.49 -17.41
N PRO A 176 -26.57 -9.17 -17.80
CA PRO A 176 -26.33 -8.04 -18.70
C PRO A 176 -26.94 -8.36 -20.07
N LYS A 177 -27.66 -7.40 -20.67
CA LYS A 177 -28.03 -7.49 -22.09
C LYS A 177 -26.74 -7.26 -22.91
N PRO A 178 -26.30 -8.22 -23.76
CA PRO A 178 -25.11 -8.04 -24.58
C PRO A 178 -25.28 -6.88 -25.56
N ALA A 179 -24.22 -6.09 -25.77
CA ALA A 179 -24.23 -4.97 -26.71
C ALA A 179 -24.06 -5.39 -28.19
N SER A 180 -23.56 -6.61 -28.45
CA SER A 180 -23.32 -7.12 -29.80
C SER A 180 -23.34 -8.66 -29.83
N PRO A 181 -23.46 -9.29 -31.02
CA PRO A 181 -23.36 -10.75 -31.16
C PRO A 181 -22.02 -11.32 -30.67
N ALA A 182 -20.91 -10.62 -30.89
CA ALA A 182 -19.60 -11.02 -30.37
C ALA A 182 -19.56 -10.98 -28.83
N ARG A 183 -20.17 -9.94 -28.22
CA ARG A 183 -20.29 -9.86 -26.75
C ARG A 183 -21.18 -10.96 -26.20
N GLU A 184 -22.28 -11.28 -26.90
CA GLU A 184 -23.17 -12.39 -26.54
C GLU A 184 -22.44 -13.73 -26.57
N ALA A 185 -21.68 -14.01 -27.64
CA ALA A 185 -20.85 -15.20 -27.75
C ALA A 185 -19.83 -15.29 -26.62
N LEU A 186 -19.14 -14.18 -26.30
CA LEU A 186 -18.18 -14.14 -25.20
C LEU A 186 -18.83 -14.36 -23.82
N PHE A 187 -19.98 -13.74 -23.55
CA PHE A 187 -20.71 -13.99 -22.30
C PHE A 187 -21.20 -15.43 -22.21
N ALA A 188 -21.73 -15.99 -23.30
CA ALA A 188 -22.15 -17.38 -23.40
C ALA A 188 -20.96 -18.32 -23.10
N TRP A 189 -19.79 -18.07 -23.69
CA TRP A 189 -18.56 -18.81 -23.39
C TRP A 189 -18.17 -18.73 -21.91
N ILE A 190 -18.14 -17.53 -21.32
CA ILE A 190 -17.77 -17.32 -19.90
C ILE A 190 -18.71 -18.11 -18.97
N ILE A 191 -20.02 -18.12 -19.23
CA ILE A 191 -20.99 -18.81 -18.37
C ILE A 191 -21.13 -20.31 -18.67
N GLY A 192 -20.39 -20.83 -19.66
CA GLY A 192 -20.40 -22.25 -20.06
C GLY A 192 -21.59 -22.66 -20.91
N LYS A 193 -22.19 -21.73 -21.67
CA LYS A 193 -23.23 -22.03 -22.67
C LYS A 193 -22.61 -22.25 -24.07
N PRO A 194 -23.25 -23.02 -24.95
CA PRO A 194 -22.88 -23.10 -26.35
C PRO A 194 -22.82 -21.70 -26.98
N CYS A 195 -21.80 -21.46 -27.79
CA CYS A 195 -21.60 -20.19 -28.50
C CYS A 195 -20.93 -20.44 -29.85
N ASP A 196 -21.06 -19.49 -30.77
CA ASP A 196 -20.35 -19.51 -32.04
C ASP A 196 -18.90 -19.06 -31.82
N VAL A 197 -17.95 -19.98 -32.01
CA VAL A 197 -16.51 -19.73 -31.84
C VAL A 197 -16.00 -18.68 -32.83
N ALA A 198 -16.59 -18.57 -34.02
CA ALA A 198 -16.18 -17.58 -35.01
C ALA A 198 -16.48 -16.13 -34.57
N LEU A 199 -17.42 -15.95 -33.64
CA LEU A 199 -17.77 -14.65 -33.06
C LEU A 199 -16.93 -14.30 -31.82
N LEU A 200 -16.10 -15.23 -31.31
CA LEU A 200 -15.23 -14.96 -30.17
C LEU A 200 -14.03 -14.07 -30.57
N PRO A 201 -13.41 -13.35 -29.63
CA PRO A 201 -12.18 -12.60 -29.89
C PRO A 201 -11.06 -13.51 -30.42
N SER A 202 -10.25 -13.04 -31.38
CA SER A 202 -9.22 -13.86 -32.03
C SER A 202 -8.24 -14.50 -31.04
N GLN A 203 -7.85 -13.77 -29.99
CA GLN A 203 -6.95 -14.30 -28.96
C GLN A 203 -7.58 -15.46 -28.18
N LEU A 204 -8.90 -15.43 -28.01
CA LEU A 204 -9.63 -16.53 -27.38
C LEU A 204 -9.76 -17.72 -28.33
N GLN A 205 -9.98 -17.48 -29.63
CA GLN A 205 -9.95 -18.55 -30.64
C GLN A 205 -8.59 -19.26 -30.66
N ASP A 206 -7.49 -18.50 -30.68
CA ASP A 206 -6.12 -19.01 -30.59
C ASP A 206 -5.90 -19.82 -29.31
N TYR A 207 -6.44 -19.35 -28.18
CA TYR A 207 -6.38 -20.07 -26.91
C TYR A 207 -7.14 -21.39 -26.92
N LEU A 208 -8.34 -21.43 -27.50
CA LEU A 208 -9.12 -22.66 -27.62
C LEU A 208 -8.40 -23.68 -28.51
N TRP A 209 -7.87 -23.23 -29.65
CA TRP A 209 -7.06 -24.07 -30.53
C TRP A 209 -5.80 -24.60 -29.83
N PHE A 210 -5.08 -23.74 -29.13
CA PHE A 210 -3.87 -24.11 -28.39
C PHE A 210 -4.20 -25.06 -27.23
N LYS A 211 -5.30 -24.85 -26.53
CA LYS A 211 -5.78 -25.73 -25.44
C LYS A 211 -6.10 -27.14 -25.95
N GLU A 212 -6.71 -27.26 -27.12
CA GLU A 212 -7.08 -28.55 -27.71
C GLU A 212 -5.88 -29.28 -28.33
N THR A 213 -5.04 -28.56 -29.06
CA THR A 213 -3.98 -29.17 -29.87
C THR A 213 -2.61 -29.18 -29.20
N GLY A 214 -2.36 -28.27 -28.25
CA GLY A 214 -1.04 -28.02 -27.67
C GLY A 214 -0.01 -27.49 -28.68
N ARG A 215 -0.44 -27.09 -29.87
CA ARG A 215 0.42 -26.70 -31.01
C ARG A 215 0.28 -25.22 -31.33
N GLY A 216 1.31 -24.68 -31.96
CA GLY A 216 1.34 -23.29 -32.44
C GLY A 216 2.02 -22.34 -31.48
N ALA A 217 1.87 -21.03 -31.76
CA ALA A 217 2.39 -19.98 -30.89
C ALA A 217 1.61 -19.92 -29.58
N VAL A 218 2.27 -19.50 -28.50
CA VAL A 218 1.59 -19.25 -27.23
C VAL A 218 0.61 -18.09 -27.41
N PRO A 219 -0.70 -18.28 -27.17
CA PRO A 219 -1.72 -17.25 -27.40
C PRO A 219 -1.51 -16.02 -26.50
N ASP A 220 -1.82 -14.81 -27.02
CA ASP A 220 -1.81 -13.57 -26.22
C ASP A 220 -3.08 -13.42 -25.38
N VAL A 221 -3.26 -14.37 -24.46
CA VAL A 221 -4.27 -14.30 -23.40
C VAL A 221 -3.61 -14.00 -22.07
N PRO A 222 -4.39 -13.61 -21.04
CA PRO A 222 -3.87 -13.49 -19.68
C PRO A 222 -3.13 -14.76 -19.27
N PHE A 223 -1.88 -14.60 -18.86
CA PHE A 223 -0.98 -15.72 -18.61
C PHE A 223 -1.53 -16.77 -17.63
N GLN A 224 -2.33 -16.34 -16.65
CA GLN A 224 -2.99 -17.25 -15.70
C GLN A 224 -3.95 -18.25 -16.37
N MET A 225 -4.48 -17.93 -17.56
CA MET A 225 -5.24 -18.90 -18.35
C MET A 225 -4.32 -19.97 -18.94
N LEU A 226 -3.12 -19.59 -19.37
CA LEU A 226 -2.12 -20.52 -19.91
C LEU A 226 -1.58 -21.46 -18.83
N THR A 227 -1.40 -20.98 -17.59
CA THR A 227 -0.84 -21.80 -16.50
C THR A 227 -1.69 -23.00 -16.10
N GLN A 228 -2.95 -23.04 -16.51
CA GLN A 228 -3.86 -24.17 -16.28
C GLN A 228 -3.71 -25.28 -17.33
N LEU A 229 -2.98 -25.01 -18.40
CA LEU A 229 -2.75 -25.95 -19.49
C LEU A 229 -1.49 -26.79 -19.24
N PRO A 230 -1.38 -27.99 -19.85
CA PRO A 230 -0.15 -28.77 -19.84
C PRO A 230 0.92 -28.10 -20.71
N LEU A 231 1.60 -27.10 -20.15
CA LEU A 231 2.62 -26.32 -20.84
C LEU A 231 3.99 -27.02 -20.79
N THR A 232 4.67 -27.06 -21.93
CA THR A 232 6.08 -27.51 -22.02
C THR A 232 7.02 -26.43 -21.47
N PRO A 233 8.26 -26.79 -21.07
CA PRO A 233 9.28 -25.81 -20.69
C PRO A 233 9.51 -24.74 -21.78
N LYS A 234 9.38 -25.09 -23.07
CA LYS A 234 9.49 -24.13 -24.18
C LYS A 234 8.36 -23.11 -24.17
N HIS A 235 7.12 -23.52 -23.89
CA HIS A 235 5.98 -22.59 -23.76
C HIS A 235 6.20 -21.63 -22.58
N TRP A 236 6.64 -22.15 -21.45
CA TRP A 236 7.01 -21.37 -20.28
C TRP A 236 8.16 -20.39 -20.57
N GLY A 237 9.16 -20.80 -21.34
CA GLY A 237 10.22 -19.92 -21.83
C GLY A 237 9.69 -18.78 -22.69
N GLN A 238 8.73 -19.05 -23.58
CA GLN A 238 8.11 -18.01 -24.41
C GLN A 238 7.30 -17.01 -23.58
N ILE A 239 6.58 -17.49 -22.57
CA ILE A 239 5.88 -16.64 -21.60
C ILE A 239 6.88 -15.72 -20.89
N ALA A 240 8.00 -16.26 -20.40
CA ALA A 240 9.01 -15.47 -19.69
C ALA A 240 9.71 -14.44 -20.59
N LYS A 241 9.82 -14.68 -21.91
CA LYS A 241 10.30 -13.68 -22.88
C LYS A 241 9.34 -12.49 -23.01
N ASN A 242 8.04 -12.76 -23.04
CA ASN A 242 7.02 -11.73 -23.22
C ASN A 242 6.59 -11.06 -21.90
N ALA A 243 7.07 -11.56 -20.76
CA ALA A 243 6.72 -11.04 -19.45
C ALA A 243 7.20 -9.59 -19.25
N SER A 244 6.33 -8.75 -18.68
CA SER A 244 6.71 -7.44 -18.18
C SER A 244 7.67 -7.57 -16.98
N TRP A 245 8.30 -6.47 -16.58
CA TRP A 245 9.17 -6.45 -15.41
C TRP A 245 8.42 -6.90 -14.14
N GLN A 246 7.23 -6.35 -13.90
CA GLN A 246 6.39 -6.70 -12.74
C GLN A 246 5.99 -8.18 -12.75
N MET A 247 5.59 -8.69 -13.91
CA MET A 247 5.25 -10.10 -14.07
C MET A 247 6.46 -11.00 -13.82
N THR A 248 7.64 -10.58 -14.29
CA THR A 248 8.89 -11.30 -14.07
C THR A 248 9.18 -11.42 -12.58
N ARG A 249 9.20 -10.30 -11.85
CA ARG A 249 9.41 -10.27 -10.40
C ARG A 249 8.43 -11.17 -9.65
N MET A 250 7.13 -11.10 -9.98
CA MET A 250 6.08 -11.84 -9.27
C MET A 250 6.08 -13.35 -9.55
N ASN A 251 6.75 -13.82 -10.60
CA ASN A 251 6.67 -15.22 -11.06
C ASN A 251 8.03 -15.94 -11.08
N LEU A 252 9.07 -15.41 -10.41
CA LEU A 252 10.40 -16.05 -10.39
C LEU A 252 10.36 -17.50 -9.89
N ASN A 253 9.66 -17.77 -8.77
CA ASN A 253 9.49 -19.13 -8.26
C ASN A 253 8.71 -20.04 -9.22
N THR A 254 7.71 -19.48 -9.91
CA THR A 254 6.93 -20.22 -10.92
C THR A 254 7.79 -20.59 -12.12
N PHE A 255 8.60 -19.64 -12.61
CA PHE A 255 9.56 -19.88 -13.69
C PHE A 255 10.60 -20.92 -13.30
N GLN A 256 11.09 -20.90 -12.05
CA GLN A 256 11.98 -21.95 -11.54
C GLN A 256 11.30 -23.32 -11.57
N ARG A 257 10.10 -23.44 -10.99
CA ARG A 257 9.35 -24.71 -10.88
C ARG A 257 9.10 -25.37 -12.24
N HIS A 258 9.00 -24.57 -13.31
CA HIS A 258 8.75 -25.07 -14.67
C HIS A 258 10.02 -25.12 -15.55
N GLY A 259 11.22 -25.11 -14.95
CA GLY A 259 12.50 -25.27 -15.65
C GLY A 259 12.87 -24.09 -16.56
N VAL A 260 12.21 -22.93 -16.40
CA VAL A 260 12.47 -21.76 -17.25
C VAL A 260 13.87 -21.21 -17.01
N LEU A 261 14.29 -21.19 -15.75
CA LEU A 261 15.59 -20.63 -15.36
C LEU A 261 16.74 -21.63 -15.59
N GLU A 262 16.45 -22.87 -15.98
CA GLU A 262 17.45 -23.84 -16.46
C GLU A 262 17.88 -23.51 -17.90
N MET A 263 16.98 -22.92 -18.69
CA MET A 263 17.29 -22.43 -20.04
C MET A 263 18.20 -21.19 -19.95
N ARG A 264 19.50 -21.39 -20.17
CA ARG A 264 20.54 -20.35 -20.00
C ARG A 264 20.23 -19.03 -20.71
N ASN A 265 19.69 -19.08 -21.92
CA ASN A 265 19.30 -17.88 -22.68
C ASN A 265 18.13 -17.13 -22.03
N ILE A 266 17.14 -17.85 -21.50
CA ILE A 266 15.99 -17.25 -20.81
C ILE A 266 16.38 -16.73 -19.44
N ARG A 267 17.18 -17.48 -18.68
CA ARG A 267 17.70 -17.03 -17.38
C ARG A 267 18.46 -15.70 -17.50
N ARG A 268 19.37 -15.60 -18.47
CA ARG A 268 20.11 -14.35 -18.76
C ARG A 268 19.18 -13.20 -19.13
N LEU A 269 18.15 -13.47 -19.93
CA LEU A 269 17.16 -12.47 -20.30
C LEU A 269 16.34 -11.99 -19.10
N VAL A 270 15.95 -12.90 -18.20
CA VAL A 270 15.26 -12.58 -16.95
C VAL A 270 16.17 -11.74 -16.04
N ALA A 271 17.42 -12.16 -15.85
CA ALA A 271 18.40 -11.43 -15.05
C ALA A 271 18.65 -10.01 -15.59
N ALA A 272 18.87 -9.89 -16.91
CA ALA A 272 19.07 -8.61 -17.57
C ALA A 272 17.85 -7.69 -17.43
N ARG A 273 16.64 -8.24 -17.58
CA ARG A 273 15.39 -7.48 -17.38
C ARG A 273 15.27 -6.97 -15.95
N LEU A 274 15.58 -7.79 -14.95
CA LEU A 274 15.51 -7.38 -13.55
C LEU A 274 16.48 -6.23 -13.27
N ARG A 275 17.68 -6.25 -13.87
CA ARG A 275 18.74 -5.24 -13.75
C ARG A 275 18.56 -3.99 -14.62
N ASP A 276 17.55 -3.91 -15.47
CA ASP A 276 17.38 -2.81 -16.42
C ASP A 276 16.87 -1.55 -15.69
N PRO A 277 17.68 -0.47 -15.59
CA PRO A 277 17.29 0.75 -14.87
C PRO A 277 16.06 1.44 -15.48
N ALA A 278 15.89 1.39 -16.80
CA ALA A 278 14.75 2.01 -17.47
C ALA A 278 13.45 1.25 -17.17
N LEU A 279 13.52 -0.08 -17.11
CA LEU A 279 12.37 -0.90 -16.73
C LEU A 279 12.04 -0.77 -15.24
N ILE A 280 13.04 -0.68 -14.36
CA ILE A 280 12.84 -0.42 -12.92
C ILE A 280 12.18 0.94 -12.70
N ALA A 281 12.68 1.99 -13.35
CA ALA A 281 12.11 3.34 -13.26
C ALA A 281 10.68 3.39 -13.82
N LYS A 282 10.43 2.75 -14.98
CA LYS A 282 9.08 2.67 -15.56
C LYS A 282 8.11 1.88 -14.68
N ALA A 283 8.61 0.84 -14.00
CA ALA A 283 7.82 0.06 -13.06
C ALA A 283 7.59 0.77 -11.72
N ARG A 284 8.33 1.87 -11.46
CA ARG A 284 8.30 2.67 -10.22
C ARG A 284 8.39 1.82 -8.97
N VAL A 285 9.26 0.81 -9.00
CA VAL A 285 9.40 -0.14 -7.90
C VAL A 285 10.32 0.46 -6.85
N PHE A 286 9.93 0.34 -5.58
CA PHE A 286 10.76 0.74 -4.45
C PHE A 286 11.43 -0.47 -3.77
N PRO A 287 12.48 -0.23 -2.96
CA PRO A 287 13.26 -1.30 -2.33
C PRO A 287 12.42 -2.34 -1.56
N TYR A 288 11.34 -1.91 -0.91
CA TYR A 288 10.49 -2.80 -0.11
C TYR A 288 9.86 -3.93 -0.92
N GLN A 289 9.26 -3.61 -2.07
CA GLN A 289 8.62 -4.62 -2.90
C GLN A 289 9.63 -5.65 -3.42
N LEU A 290 10.88 -5.23 -3.63
CA LEU A 290 11.98 -6.08 -4.02
C LEU A 290 12.49 -6.94 -2.85
N MET A 291 12.55 -6.38 -1.64
CA MET A 291 12.92 -7.12 -0.42
C MET A 291 11.92 -8.23 -0.14
N THR A 292 10.62 -7.96 -0.17
CA THR A 292 9.59 -8.99 0.01
C THR A 292 9.66 -10.05 -1.08
N ALA A 293 9.91 -9.65 -2.33
CA ALA A 293 10.11 -10.60 -3.42
C ALA A 293 11.36 -11.49 -3.20
N TYR A 294 12.46 -10.90 -2.73
CA TYR A 294 13.72 -11.58 -2.43
C TYR A 294 13.57 -12.60 -1.29
N GLN A 295 12.94 -12.18 -0.18
CA GLN A 295 12.65 -13.05 0.96
C GLN A 295 11.73 -14.24 0.59
N ALA A 296 10.87 -14.06 -0.41
CA ALA A 296 9.97 -15.11 -0.90
C ALA A 296 10.62 -16.07 -1.92
N LEU A 297 11.85 -15.84 -2.37
CA LEU A 297 12.51 -16.70 -3.37
C LEU A 297 12.81 -18.10 -2.82
N SER A 298 12.44 -19.14 -3.57
CA SER A 298 12.78 -20.52 -3.20
C SER A 298 14.30 -20.74 -3.22
N PRO A 299 14.87 -21.58 -2.33
CA PRO A 299 16.31 -21.88 -2.30
C PRO A 299 16.89 -22.31 -3.65
N GLU A 300 16.08 -22.96 -4.48
CA GLU A 300 16.42 -23.46 -5.82
C GLU A 300 16.62 -22.37 -6.89
N ILE A 301 16.28 -21.11 -6.60
CA ILE A 301 16.47 -19.99 -7.54
C ILE A 301 17.98 -19.83 -7.81
N PRO A 302 18.41 -19.82 -9.09
CA PRO A 302 19.81 -19.62 -9.46
C PRO A 302 20.37 -18.31 -8.90
N GLU A 303 21.63 -18.35 -8.46
CA GLU A 303 22.32 -17.21 -7.87
C GLU A 303 22.30 -15.98 -8.79
N GLU A 304 22.45 -16.18 -10.10
CA GLU A 304 22.36 -15.12 -11.12
C GLU A 304 21.07 -14.28 -11.02
N ILE A 305 19.95 -14.91 -10.62
CA ILE A 305 18.66 -14.23 -10.44
C ILE A 305 18.56 -13.57 -9.06
N ARG A 306 19.13 -14.18 -8.01
CA ARG A 306 19.21 -13.58 -6.68
C ARG A 306 20.01 -12.28 -6.73
N GLU A 307 21.18 -12.32 -7.34
CA GLU A 307 22.04 -11.16 -7.57
C GLU A 307 21.35 -10.12 -8.45
N ALA A 308 20.63 -10.54 -9.50
CA ALA A 308 19.88 -9.59 -10.33
C ALA A 308 18.77 -8.86 -9.56
N LEU A 309 18.13 -9.53 -8.60
CA LEU A 309 17.13 -8.91 -7.74
C LEU A 309 17.77 -8.00 -6.69
N HIS A 310 18.94 -8.37 -6.17
CA HIS A 310 19.76 -7.51 -5.30
C HIS A 310 20.15 -6.21 -6.03
N ASP A 311 20.69 -6.32 -7.25
CA ASP A 311 21.05 -5.17 -8.09
C ASP A 311 19.83 -4.29 -8.40
N ALA A 312 18.68 -4.92 -8.70
CA ALA A 312 17.44 -4.19 -8.91
C ALA A 312 17.05 -3.36 -7.68
N MET A 313 17.31 -3.87 -6.47
CA MET A 313 17.05 -3.16 -5.22
C MET A 313 17.96 -1.94 -5.07
N GLU A 314 19.27 -2.11 -5.29
CA GLU A 314 20.24 -1.01 -5.28
C GLU A 314 19.89 0.07 -6.32
N LEU A 315 19.49 -0.33 -7.52
CA LEU A 315 19.05 0.59 -8.58
C LEU A 315 17.73 1.28 -8.23
N SER A 316 16.80 0.60 -7.56
CA SER A 316 15.50 1.15 -7.19
C SER A 316 15.58 2.33 -6.21
N VAL A 317 16.71 2.48 -5.51
CA VAL A 317 16.95 3.63 -4.62
C VAL A 317 16.95 4.96 -5.37
N ALA A 318 17.24 4.96 -6.68
CA ALA A 318 17.10 6.16 -7.50
C ALA A 318 15.67 6.73 -7.49
N ASN A 319 14.66 5.92 -7.18
CA ASN A 319 13.26 6.34 -7.03
C ASN A 319 12.97 6.98 -5.66
N VAL A 320 13.89 6.87 -4.69
CA VAL A 320 13.77 7.52 -3.38
C VAL A 320 14.18 8.99 -3.49
N PRO A 321 13.38 9.93 -2.97
CA PRO A 321 13.60 11.35 -3.13
C PRO A 321 14.86 11.82 -2.38
N VAL A 322 15.47 12.86 -2.94
CA VAL A 322 16.45 13.69 -2.22
C VAL A 322 15.65 14.70 -1.40
N LEU A 323 15.90 14.72 -0.10
CA LEU A 323 15.18 15.54 0.86
C LEU A 323 16.02 16.76 1.22
N PRO A 324 15.44 17.97 1.25
CA PRO A 324 16.17 19.18 1.56
C PRO A 324 16.53 19.27 3.05
N GLY A 325 17.65 19.93 3.35
CA GLY A 325 18.03 20.29 4.71
C GLY A 325 18.67 19.16 5.54
N GLN A 326 18.74 19.39 6.85
CA GLN A 326 19.22 18.40 7.83
C GLN A 326 18.11 17.39 8.15
N VAL A 327 18.23 16.20 7.56
CA VAL A 327 17.27 15.10 7.72
C VAL A 327 17.69 14.19 8.87
N VAL A 328 16.73 13.87 9.74
CA VAL A 328 16.87 12.86 10.79
C VAL A 328 15.79 11.81 10.57
N ILE A 329 16.18 10.54 10.49
CA ILE A 329 15.25 9.42 10.40
C ILE A 329 15.36 8.54 11.64
N CYS A 330 14.22 8.23 12.23
CA CYS A 330 14.09 7.53 13.50
C CYS A 330 13.29 6.24 13.26
N PRO A 331 13.94 5.13 12.90
CA PRO A 331 13.26 3.84 12.81
C PRO A 331 12.99 3.28 14.21
N ASP A 332 11.74 2.94 14.48
CA ASP A 332 11.35 2.25 15.71
C ASP A 332 11.81 0.79 15.65
N VAL A 333 12.57 0.39 16.67
CA VAL A 333 13.07 -0.97 16.84
C VAL A 333 12.48 -1.62 18.11
N SER A 334 11.39 -1.10 18.65
CA SER A 334 10.74 -1.65 19.84
C SER A 334 10.10 -3.02 19.62
N GLY A 335 9.70 -3.70 20.70
CA GLY A 335 9.16 -5.06 20.62
C GLY A 335 7.91 -5.22 19.75
N SER A 336 7.03 -4.21 19.68
CA SER A 336 5.82 -4.25 18.84
C SER A 336 6.13 -4.26 17.35
N MET A 337 7.32 -3.78 16.96
CA MET A 337 7.80 -3.78 15.58
C MET A 337 8.19 -5.18 15.06
N SER A 338 8.19 -6.20 15.93
CA SER A 338 8.37 -7.61 15.53
C SER A 338 7.15 -8.22 14.82
N GLY A 339 6.00 -7.55 14.85
CA GLY A 339 4.77 -7.99 14.18
C GLY A 339 4.92 -8.09 12.64
N ALA A 340 4.19 -9.03 12.04
CA ALA A 340 4.20 -9.25 10.59
C ALA A 340 3.32 -8.23 9.84
N VAL A 341 3.80 -7.72 8.71
CA VAL A 341 3.16 -6.62 7.96
C VAL A 341 1.79 -6.98 7.38
N THR A 342 1.57 -8.23 6.94
CA THR A 342 0.29 -8.63 6.30
C THR A 342 -0.54 -9.61 7.13
N GLY A 343 -0.19 -9.81 8.41
CA GLY A 343 -0.80 -10.83 9.26
C GLY A 343 -0.59 -12.27 8.78
N TYR A 344 -1.14 -13.24 9.51
CA TYR A 344 -1.11 -14.64 9.12
C TYR A 344 -2.13 -14.92 8.01
N ARG A 345 -1.68 -15.44 6.85
CA ARG A 345 -2.58 -16.04 5.85
C ARG A 345 -2.29 -17.53 5.75
N LYS A 346 -3.36 -18.34 5.73
CA LYS A 346 -3.27 -19.79 5.53
C LYS A 346 -2.62 -20.05 4.15
N GLY A 347 -1.38 -20.54 4.16
CA GLY A 347 -0.60 -20.85 2.95
C GLY A 347 0.42 -19.78 2.50
N ALA A 348 0.51 -18.62 3.17
CA ALA A 348 1.59 -17.65 2.98
C ALA A 348 1.67 -16.69 4.18
N THR A 349 2.66 -16.85 5.05
CA THR A 349 3.09 -15.79 5.96
C THR A 349 4.09 -14.92 5.22
N THR A 350 3.93 -13.60 5.22
CA THR A 350 5.07 -12.74 4.86
C THR A 350 6.06 -12.81 6.01
N ALA A 351 7.30 -13.21 5.73
CA ALA A 351 8.39 -13.16 6.70
C ALA A 351 8.77 -11.71 7.09
N THR A 352 8.27 -10.72 6.36
CA THR A 352 8.58 -9.31 6.59
C THR A 352 7.87 -8.76 7.84
N ARG A 353 8.67 -8.30 8.81
CA ARG A 353 8.25 -7.66 10.05
C ARG A 353 8.16 -6.14 9.88
N PHE A 354 7.47 -5.44 10.78
CA PHE A 354 7.42 -3.97 10.76
C PHE A 354 8.82 -3.35 10.92
N VAL A 355 9.69 -3.95 11.74
CA VAL A 355 11.08 -3.49 11.91
C VAL A 355 11.87 -3.61 10.60
N ASP A 356 11.64 -4.65 9.80
CA ASP A 356 12.33 -4.81 8.51
C ASP A 356 11.92 -3.68 7.55
N VAL A 357 10.66 -3.22 7.62
CA VAL A 357 10.17 -2.06 6.86
C VAL A 357 10.82 -0.77 7.34
N ALA A 358 10.78 -0.51 8.65
CA ALA A 358 11.38 0.70 9.23
C ALA A 358 12.88 0.80 8.91
N ALA A 359 13.60 -0.31 9.07
CA ALA A 359 15.01 -0.43 8.76
C ALA A 359 15.32 -0.18 7.28
N LEU A 360 14.52 -0.75 6.37
CA LEU A 360 14.70 -0.55 4.94
C LEU A 360 14.46 0.89 4.51
N VAL A 361 13.44 1.56 5.09
CA VAL A 361 13.16 2.98 4.83
C VAL A 361 14.32 3.85 5.29
N ALA A 362 14.83 3.60 6.50
CA ALA A 362 16.00 4.30 7.03
C ALA A 362 17.24 4.11 6.15
N ALA A 363 17.54 2.87 5.75
CA ALA A 363 18.67 2.56 4.88
C ALA A 363 18.54 3.21 3.49
N ALA A 364 17.34 3.19 2.89
CA ALA A 364 17.10 3.78 1.58
C ALA A 364 17.20 5.31 1.61
N ILE A 365 16.68 5.96 2.65
CA ILE A 365 16.80 7.41 2.83
C ILE A 365 18.25 7.80 3.07
N LEU A 366 18.99 7.08 3.93
CA LEU A 366 20.41 7.32 4.19
C LEU A 366 21.25 7.20 2.91
N ARG A 367 20.95 6.20 2.08
CA ARG A 367 21.62 5.99 0.78
C ARG A 367 21.43 7.16 -0.18
N ARG A 368 20.24 7.77 -0.24
CA ARG A 368 19.96 8.95 -1.08
C ARG A 368 20.34 10.27 -0.45
N ASN A 369 20.42 10.31 0.87
CA ASN A 369 20.71 11.50 1.66
C ASN A 369 21.86 11.16 2.61
N PRO A 370 23.12 11.09 2.14
CA PRO A 370 24.25 10.59 2.93
C PRO A 370 24.57 11.43 4.17
N SER A 371 24.08 12.67 4.24
CA SER A 371 24.17 13.55 5.41
C SER A 371 23.07 13.34 6.44
N ALA A 372 22.10 12.45 6.16
CA ALA A 372 21.02 12.15 7.09
C ALA A 372 21.55 11.46 8.34
N THR A 373 20.96 11.77 9.48
CA THR A 373 21.25 11.08 10.74
C THR A 373 20.21 9.99 10.97
N VAL A 374 20.63 8.76 11.25
CA VAL A 374 19.73 7.64 11.59
C VAL A 374 19.77 7.43 13.09
N LEU A 375 18.61 7.49 13.75
CA LEU A 375 18.44 7.34 15.20
C LEU A 375 17.46 6.21 15.50
N PRO A 376 17.88 4.94 15.42
CA PRO A 376 17.03 3.82 15.83
C PRO A 376 16.68 3.95 17.31
N PHE A 377 15.43 3.66 17.68
CA PHE A 377 14.97 3.89 19.05
C PHE A 377 14.00 2.84 19.57
N GLU A 378 14.00 2.71 20.89
CA GLU A 378 13.01 1.97 21.69
C GLU A 378 12.56 2.87 22.86
N LEU A 379 12.93 2.58 24.11
CA LEU A 379 12.92 3.51 25.25
C LEU A 379 13.96 4.64 25.10
N THR A 380 15.11 4.31 24.50
CA THR A 380 16.24 5.20 24.25
C THR A 380 16.72 5.08 22.79
N VAL A 381 17.56 6.01 22.34
CA VAL A 381 18.23 5.90 21.04
C VAL A 381 19.36 4.86 21.13
N ARG A 382 19.35 3.88 20.23
CA ARG A 382 20.42 2.89 20.11
C ARG A 382 21.62 3.49 19.38
N ASP A 383 22.82 3.10 19.79
CA ASP A 383 24.06 3.52 19.16
C ASP A 383 24.38 2.59 17.98
N THR A 384 23.80 2.89 16.82
CA THR A 384 24.01 2.12 15.59
C THR A 384 24.81 2.93 14.59
N ARG A 385 25.97 2.40 14.20
CA ARG A 385 26.76 2.98 13.14
C ARG A 385 26.41 2.36 11.79
N LEU A 386 25.92 3.19 10.88
CA LEU A 386 25.65 2.83 9.48
C LEU A 386 26.61 3.56 8.56
N GLU A 387 27.00 2.90 7.47
CA GLU A 387 27.80 3.51 6.41
C GLU A 387 26.86 3.77 5.21
N PRO A 388 26.64 5.02 4.78
CA PRO A 388 25.76 5.32 3.64
C PRO A 388 26.15 4.61 2.34
N ARG A 389 27.41 4.19 2.23
CA ARG A 389 27.93 3.48 1.06
C ARG A 389 27.67 1.97 1.07
N ASP A 390 27.36 1.38 2.23
CA ASP A 390 26.96 -0.04 2.33
C ASP A 390 25.65 -0.29 1.56
N THR A 391 25.39 -1.56 1.23
CA THR A 391 24.14 -1.95 0.56
C THR A 391 22.95 -1.66 1.46
N ILE A 392 21.79 -1.42 0.86
CA ILE A 392 20.56 -1.13 1.61
C ILE A 392 20.24 -2.31 2.52
N LEU A 393 20.36 -3.54 1.99
CA LEU A 393 20.05 -4.75 2.75
C LEU A 393 21.01 -4.95 3.92
N THR A 394 22.30 -4.63 3.76
CA THR A 394 23.27 -4.68 4.86
C THR A 394 22.88 -3.71 5.97
N ASN A 395 22.61 -2.45 5.64
CA ASN A 395 22.21 -1.45 6.65
C ASN A 395 20.83 -1.76 7.26
N ALA A 396 19.88 -2.24 6.46
CA ALA A 396 18.57 -2.64 6.94
C ALA A 396 18.65 -3.85 7.88
N ALA A 397 19.46 -4.86 7.57
CA ALA A 397 19.66 -6.02 8.44
C ALA A 397 20.26 -5.59 9.79
N ARG A 398 21.31 -4.76 9.78
CA ARG A 398 21.92 -4.22 11.02
C ARG A 398 20.90 -3.51 11.90
N LEU A 399 20.06 -2.65 11.32
CA LEU A 399 18.99 -1.96 12.05
C LEU A 399 17.92 -2.92 12.57
N ALA A 400 17.51 -3.89 11.74
CA ALA A 400 16.46 -4.83 12.07
C ALA A 400 16.86 -5.87 13.12
N ASP A 401 18.16 -6.07 13.36
CA ASP A 401 18.71 -6.96 14.39
C ASP A 401 18.68 -6.33 15.79
N GLU A 402 18.50 -5.01 15.90
CA GLU A 402 18.45 -4.30 17.19
C GLU A 402 17.06 -4.29 17.84
N TRP A 403 16.14 -5.08 17.31
CA TRP A 403 14.75 -5.08 17.73
C TRP A 403 14.52 -5.58 19.17
N GLY A 404 13.58 -4.96 19.88
CA GLY A 404 13.16 -5.32 21.24
C GLY A 404 13.06 -4.12 22.19
N GLY A 405 12.47 -4.34 23.36
CA GLY A 405 12.30 -3.30 24.39
C GLY A 405 10.94 -2.59 24.34
N GLY A 406 10.84 -1.48 25.10
CA GLY A 406 9.63 -0.65 25.17
C GLY A 406 9.61 0.44 24.10
N THR A 407 8.52 1.20 24.03
CA THR A 407 8.34 2.21 22.97
C THR A 407 8.25 3.62 23.57
N ASN A 408 9.21 4.47 23.20
CA ASN A 408 9.27 5.90 23.55
C ASN A 408 9.52 6.76 22.29
N CYS A 409 8.44 7.20 21.64
CA CYS A 409 8.56 8.04 20.43
C CYS A 409 9.18 9.43 20.68
N ALA A 410 9.39 9.83 21.94
CA ALA A 410 10.10 11.07 22.26
C ALA A 410 11.63 10.91 22.34
N ALA A 411 12.15 9.68 22.46
CA ALA A 411 13.58 9.43 22.67
C ALA A 411 14.48 10.07 21.60
N PRO A 412 14.15 10.01 20.29
CA PRO A 412 14.97 10.69 19.28
C PRO A 412 14.95 12.21 19.42
N LEU A 413 13.82 12.80 19.82
CA LEU A 413 13.70 14.24 20.02
C LEU A 413 14.51 14.70 21.24
N ASP A 414 14.48 13.93 22.33
CA ASP A 414 15.32 14.18 23.50
C ASP A 414 16.81 14.13 23.15
N TRP A 415 17.24 13.10 22.41
CA TRP A 415 18.61 12.96 21.94
C TRP A 415 19.09 14.17 21.12
N LEU A 416 18.24 14.69 20.22
CA LEU A 416 18.52 15.87 19.42
C LEU A 416 18.64 17.13 20.28
N LEU A 417 17.71 17.32 21.22
CA LEU A 417 17.65 18.49 22.09
C LEU A 417 18.86 18.57 23.03
N GLU A 418 19.26 17.45 23.64
CA GLU A 418 20.44 17.33 24.50
C GLU A 418 21.74 17.68 23.77
N ARG A 419 21.84 17.32 22.49
CA ARG A 419 23.02 17.57 21.64
C ARG A 419 22.97 18.87 20.86
N GLY A 420 21.95 19.71 21.10
CA GLY A 420 21.80 20.99 20.42
C GLY A 420 21.61 20.87 18.90
N ARG A 421 21.09 19.74 18.41
CA ARG A 421 20.84 19.50 16.99
C ARG A 421 19.48 20.07 16.59
N ASN A 422 19.45 20.80 15.48
CA ASN A 422 18.25 21.53 15.01
C ASN A 422 17.92 21.09 13.56
N PRO A 423 17.40 19.87 13.36
CA PRO A 423 17.13 19.38 12.01
C PRO A 423 16.00 20.15 11.33
N ASP A 424 15.97 20.08 10.00
CA ASP A 424 14.90 20.65 9.17
C ASP A 424 13.75 19.66 8.99
N LEU A 425 14.06 18.35 8.98
CA LEU A 425 13.08 17.29 8.81
C LEU A 425 13.38 16.13 9.78
N VAL A 426 12.37 15.75 10.56
CA VAL A 426 12.39 14.53 11.39
C VAL A 426 11.37 13.55 10.85
N ILE A 427 11.81 12.32 10.53
CA ILE A 427 10.95 11.24 10.02
C ILE A 427 10.91 10.14 11.07
N MET A 428 9.76 9.97 11.72
CA MET A 428 9.47 8.87 12.63
C MET A 428 8.85 7.71 11.86
N VAL A 429 9.36 6.49 12.03
CA VAL A 429 8.81 5.28 11.41
C VAL A 429 8.49 4.27 12.51
N SER A 430 7.22 4.19 12.92
CA SER A 430 6.77 3.51 14.15
C SER A 430 5.32 3.01 14.00
N ASP A 431 4.82 2.25 14.97
CA ASP A 431 3.39 1.97 15.16
C ASP A 431 2.72 2.99 16.13
N ASN A 432 3.48 4.01 16.56
CA ASN A 432 3.09 5.09 17.45
C ASN A 432 2.55 4.65 18.83
N GLN A 433 2.84 3.41 19.27
CA GLN A 433 2.39 2.90 20.57
C GLN A 433 3.33 3.30 21.72
N SER A 434 3.68 4.59 21.78
CA SER A 434 4.51 5.13 22.85
C SER A 434 3.81 5.05 24.21
N TRP A 435 4.42 4.38 25.18
CA TRP A 435 3.85 4.23 26.53
C TRP A 435 4.84 4.52 27.66
N ALA A 436 6.14 4.58 27.36
CA ALA A 436 7.20 4.65 28.35
C ALA A 436 7.05 5.80 29.37
N HIS A 437 6.31 6.86 29.04
CA HIS A 437 6.14 8.06 29.88
C HIS A 437 4.65 8.38 30.10
N ALA A 438 3.79 7.35 30.17
CA ALA A 438 2.34 7.52 30.39
C ALA A 438 1.98 8.37 31.63
N GLN A 439 2.90 8.52 32.58
CA GLN A 439 2.74 9.29 33.82
C GLN A 439 3.27 10.74 33.74
N ALA A 440 3.90 11.17 32.62
CA ALA A 440 4.67 12.42 32.54
C ALA A 440 3.87 13.71 32.20
N GLY A 441 2.58 13.79 32.55
CA GLY A 441 1.93 15.08 32.82
C GLY A 441 0.66 15.42 32.03
N ASN A 442 -0.14 16.30 32.65
CA ASN A 442 -1.50 16.69 32.26
C ASN A 442 -1.62 17.52 30.95
N ARG A 443 -0.55 17.71 30.17
CA ARG A 443 -0.54 18.62 29.00
C ARG A 443 0.14 17.98 27.78
N GLY A 444 -0.61 17.11 27.12
CA GLY A 444 -0.24 16.52 25.84
C GLY A 444 0.82 15.42 25.92
N THR A 445 1.09 14.76 24.80
CA THR A 445 2.07 13.67 24.72
C THR A 445 3.50 14.21 24.89
N LEU A 446 4.40 13.38 25.40
CA LEU A 446 5.80 13.76 25.55
C LEU A 446 6.44 14.12 24.20
N MET A 447 6.10 13.37 23.15
CA MET A 447 6.57 13.65 21.78
C MET A 447 6.23 15.09 21.37
N MET A 448 4.99 15.54 21.61
CA MET A 448 4.60 16.92 21.30
C MET A 448 5.30 17.95 22.19
N GLN A 449 5.51 17.65 23.47
CA GLN A 449 6.27 18.54 24.36
C GLN A 449 7.69 18.75 23.85
N ARG A 450 8.37 17.69 23.41
CA ARG A 450 9.72 17.78 22.83
C ARG A 450 9.73 18.44 21.46
N TRP A 451 8.73 18.14 20.63
CA TRP A 451 8.58 18.77 19.32
C TRP A 451 8.44 20.29 19.42
N GLU A 452 7.66 20.81 20.38
CA GLU A 452 7.54 22.25 20.61
C GLU A 452 8.85 22.92 21.01
N VAL A 453 9.68 22.25 21.82
CA VAL A 453 11.00 22.78 22.17
C VAL A 453 11.90 22.83 20.93
N LEU A 454 11.87 21.78 20.10
CA LEU A 454 12.62 21.73 18.84
C LEU A 454 12.14 22.82 17.88
N LYS A 455 10.83 23.02 17.72
CA LYS A 455 10.24 24.07 16.86
C LYS A 455 10.62 25.49 17.30
N ARG A 456 10.82 25.72 18.59
CA ARG A 456 11.35 27.01 19.08
C ARG A 456 12.81 27.24 18.69
N ARG A 457 13.59 26.18 18.52
CA ARG A 457 14.99 26.25 18.05
C ARG A 457 15.08 26.32 16.52
N ASN A 458 14.19 25.62 15.81
CA ASN A 458 14.05 25.70 14.36
C ASN A 458 12.57 25.87 13.96
N ALA A 459 12.18 27.10 13.66
CA ALA A 459 10.81 27.43 13.27
C ALA A 459 10.38 26.75 11.95
N ASN A 460 11.33 26.36 11.10
CA ASN A 460 11.06 25.69 9.83
C ASN A 460 11.06 24.16 9.92
N ALA A 461 11.38 23.59 11.10
CA ALA A 461 11.43 22.15 11.27
C ALA A 461 10.06 21.50 11.00
N ARG A 462 10.09 20.35 10.34
CA ARG A 462 8.92 19.55 9.95
C ARG A 462 9.04 18.14 10.53
N LEU A 463 7.92 17.58 10.97
CA LEU A 463 7.81 16.24 11.53
C LEU A 463 6.94 15.36 10.63
N VAL A 464 7.45 14.21 10.22
CA VAL A 464 6.67 13.17 9.54
C VAL A 464 6.56 11.97 10.48
N CYS A 465 5.35 11.49 10.69
CA CYS A 465 5.06 10.27 11.44
C CYS A 465 4.50 9.22 10.47
N ILE A 466 5.32 8.26 10.07
CA ILE A 466 4.88 7.07 9.33
C ILE A 466 4.39 6.06 10.36
N ASP A 467 3.08 5.85 10.38
CA ASP A 467 2.38 4.89 11.21
C ASP A 467 2.21 3.59 10.44
N ILE A 468 3.13 2.64 10.63
CA ILE A 468 3.15 1.40 9.83
C ILE A 468 1.92 0.52 10.13
N ALA A 469 1.35 0.63 11.33
CA ALA A 469 0.20 -0.13 11.77
C ALA A 469 -0.78 0.79 12.52
N PRO A 470 -1.65 1.53 11.81
CA PRO A 470 -2.45 2.57 12.43
C PRO A 470 -3.57 2.03 13.30
N TYR A 471 -3.44 2.29 14.59
CA TYR A 471 -4.48 2.02 15.58
C TYR A 471 -5.42 3.23 15.79
N GLY A 472 -5.35 4.22 14.90
CA GLY A 472 -6.21 5.40 14.80
C GLY A 472 -6.20 6.32 16.02
N THR A 473 -5.07 6.33 16.72
CA THR A 473 -4.62 7.39 17.62
C THR A 473 -3.25 7.84 17.15
N THR A 474 -2.82 9.05 17.49
CA THR A 474 -1.48 9.55 17.16
C THR A 474 -0.79 10.16 18.38
N GLN A 475 0.54 10.10 18.40
CA GLN A 475 1.35 10.81 19.37
C GLN A 475 1.56 12.28 19.00
N ALA A 476 1.38 12.65 17.73
CA ALA A 476 1.54 14.02 17.25
C ALA A 476 0.36 14.40 16.33
N PRO A 477 -0.58 15.25 16.78
CA PRO A 477 -1.76 15.59 16.00
C PRO A 477 -1.37 16.36 14.74
N GLU A 478 -2.15 16.17 13.68
CA GLU A 478 -1.93 16.82 12.39
C GLU A 478 -1.87 18.35 12.52
N ARG A 479 -0.82 18.94 11.97
CA ARG A 479 -0.56 20.39 11.94
C ARG A 479 0.19 20.76 10.67
N GLU A 480 0.30 22.03 10.35
CA GLU A 480 1.11 22.50 9.21
C GLU A 480 2.57 21.99 9.25
N ASP A 481 3.12 21.77 10.45
CA ASP A 481 4.47 21.26 10.69
C ASP A 481 4.54 19.77 11.06
N VAL A 482 3.40 19.05 11.08
CA VAL A 482 3.30 17.62 11.44
C VAL A 482 2.44 16.87 10.43
N LEU A 483 3.03 15.90 9.72
CA LEU A 483 2.36 15.03 8.77
C LEU A 483 2.24 13.60 9.32
N ASN A 484 1.03 13.08 9.48
CA ASN A 484 0.79 11.67 9.77
C ASN A 484 0.47 10.88 8.49
N ILE A 485 1.18 9.77 8.28
CA ILE A 485 1.02 8.88 7.13
C ILE A 485 0.64 7.49 7.63
N GLY A 486 -0.47 6.94 7.12
CA GLY A 486 -0.92 5.59 7.45
C GLY A 486 -0.34 4.52 6.53
N GLY A 487 0.18 3.46 7.15
CA GLY A 487 0.68 2.25 6.51
C GLY A 487 1.99 2.46 5.77
N PHE A 488 2.33 1.46 4.97
CA PHE A 488 3.55 1.49 4.18
C PHE A 488 3.27 1.17 2.70
N SER A 489 3.56 2.14 1.83
CA SER A 489 3.53 1.99 0.39
C SER A 489 4.54 2.92 -0.27
N ASP A 490 4.84 2.63 -1.53
CA ASP A 490 5.77 3.41 -2.35
C ASP A 490 5.40 4.91 -2.43
N THR A 491 4.11 5.25 -2.36
CA THR A 491 3.65 6.64 -2.38
C THR A 491 4.03 7.47 -1.16
N VAL A 492 4.46 6.82 -0.07
CA VAL A 492 4.87 7.50 1.16
C VAL A 492 6.09 8.39 0.91
N PHE A 493 7.03 7.96 0.05
CA PHE A 493 8.24 8.72 -0.26
C PHE A 493 7.91 10.05 -0.98
N ASP A 494 7.02 10.00 -1.98
CA ASP A 494 6.59 11.20 -2.71
C ASP A 494 5.92 12.22 -1.77
N GLN A 495 5.15 11.73 -0.78
CA GLN A 495 4.50 12.57 0.23
C GLN A 495 5.51 13.23 1.17
N ILE A 496 6.50 12.47 1.64
CA ILE A 496 7.60 13.03 2.46
C ILE A 496 8.30 14.14 1.68
N ALA A 497 8.61 13.92 0.40
CA ALA A 497 9.28 14.91 -0.43
C ALA A 497 8.45 16.18 -0.60
N ALA A 498 7.16 16.05 -0.93
CA ALA A 498 6.25 17.18 -1.08
C ALA A 498 6.06 17.96 0.24
N PHE A 499 6.04 17.26 1.37
CA PHE A 499 5.92 17.88 2.68
C PHE A 499 7.22 18.57 3.09
N ALA A 500 8.37 17.94 2.89
CA ALA A 500 9.67 18.54 3.16
C ALA A 500 9.90 19.81 2.31
N ALA A 501 9.42 19.82 1.06
CA ALA A 501 9.50 20.96 0.16
C ALA A 501 8.48 22.08 0.45
N GLY A 502 7.51 21.86 1.35
CA GLY A 502 6.48 22.84 1.68
C GLY A 502 5.39 23.01 0.62
N THR A 503 5.25 22.05 -0.29
CA THR A 503 4.22 22.09 -1.35
C THR A 503 2.91 21.42 -0.92
N LEU A 504 2.88 20.76 0.24
CA LEU A 504 1.68 20.18 0.83
C LEU A 504 0.96 21.23 1.69
N GLY A 505 -0.32 21.50 1.39
CA GLY A 505 -1.14 22.43 2.18
C GLY A 505 -1.56 21.84 3.53
N ALA A 506 -1.95 22.69 4.49
CA ALA A 506 -2.19 22.32 5.89
C ALA A 506 -3.27 21.24 6.16
N ALA A 507 -4.13 20.95 5.18
CA ALA A 507 -5.11 19.86 5.27
C ALA A 507 -4.53 18.49 4.88
N HIS A 508 -3.27 18.44 4.44
CA HIS A 508 -2.49 17.25 4.09
C HIS A 508 -3.32 16.17 3.37
N TRP A 509 -3.46 14.98 3.98
CA TRP A 509 -4.18 13.86 3.38
C TRP A 509 -5.63 14.20 3.04
N VAL A 510 -6.33 14.81 4.00
CA VAL A 510 -7.74 15.18 3.85
C VAL A 510 -7.90 16.21 2.73
N GLY A 511 -6.94 17.14 2.58
CA GLY A 511 -6.88 18.09 1.46
C GLY A 511 -6.75 17.40 0.11
N ARG A 512 -5.78 16.47 -0.03
CA ARG A 512 -5.55 15.71 -1.28
C ARG A 512 -6.74 14.84 -1.67
N ILE A 513 -7.40 14.22 -0.69
CA ILE A 513 -8.65 13.50 -0.94
C ILE A 513 -9.73 14.48 -1.41
N ASN A 514 -9.88 15.64 -0.77
CA ASN A 514 -10.88 16.63 -1.18
C ASN A 514 -10.66 17.18 -2.58
N GLU A 515 -9.43 17.27 -3.05
CA GLU A 515 -9.06 17.64 -4.43
C GLU A 515 -9.39 16.54 -5.46
N THR A 516 -9.69 15.32 -5.03
CA THR A 516 -10.02 14.22 -5.94
C THR A 516 -11.34 14.51 -6.65
N GLU A 517 -11.30 14.55 -7.97
CA GLU A 517 -12.50 14.65 -8.79
C GLU A 517 -13.38 13.40 -8.61
N LEU A 518 -14.69 13.60 -8.65
CA LEU A 518 -15.70 12.54 -8.66
C LEU A 518 -15.96 12.06 -10.08
#